data_AF-A0A7J4VUV6-F1
#
_entry.id   AF-A0A7J4VUV6-F1
#
_cell.length_a   1.000
_cell.length_b   1.000
_cell.length_c   1.000
_cell.angle_alpha   90.00
_cell.angle_beta   90.00
_cell.angle_gamma   90.00
#
_symmetry.space_group_name_H-M   'P 1'
#
loop_
_entity.id
_entity.type
_entity.pdbx_description
1 polymer ?
#
loop_
_entity_poly.entity_id
_entity_poly.type
_entity_poly.pdbx_seq_one_letter_code
_entity_poly.pdbx_strand_id
1 'polypeptide(L)'
;MTKYKLEYIWLDGYTPVQSLRGKTQIKEFDAFPTLEQLPLWGFDGSSTEQAEGRSSDCVLKPVAVFPDSERKNGVLVMCEVMMPDGKTPHPSNKRATILDDEGAWFGFEQEYFFYKDGRPLGFPEAGYPAPQGPYYTGVGYSNVGSVAREIVEKHLDICLAAGINHEGINAEVAKGQWEFQVFGKGSKRAADEVWMARYLMLRLCEKYGIDIEWHCKPLGDTDWNGSGMHCNFSTTYMREVGGKEYFEALMAEFEKNLHDHINVYGPDNHLRLTGKHETAPWNKFSYGVADRGASIRVPHSFVNNGYKGYLEDRRPNSQGNPYEIASQVLKTIAAVPTAKSAAA
;
A
#
# COMPACT_ATOMS: atom_id res chain seq x y z
N MET A 1 -26.84 -25.36 4.07
CA MET A 1 -26.16 -24.04 4.12
C MET A 1 -25.32 -23.90 5.38
N THR A 2 -24.06 -23.51 5.21
CA THR A 2 -23.08 -23.22 6.27
C THR A 2 -23.16 -21.74 6.65
N LYS A 3 -23.07 -21.41 7.94
CA LYS A 3 -22.93 -20.02 8.40
C LYS A 3 -21.50 -19.53 8.21
N TYR A 4 -21.34 -18.48 7.41
CA TYR A 4 -20.10 -17.77 7.17
C TYR A 4 -20.08 -16.44 7.94
N LYS A 5 -18.89 -16.05 8.39
CA LYS A 5 -18.60 -14.78 9.07
C LYS A 5 -17.95 -13.83 8.06
N LEU A 6 -18.76 -12.94 7.49
CA LEU A 6 -18.32 -11.95 6.51
C LEU A 6 -17.76 -10.73 7.25
N GLU A 7 -16.44 -10.59 7.31
CA GLU A 7 -15.77 -9.41 7.84
C GLU A 7 -15.71 -8.33 6.76
N TYR A 8 -16.62 -7.36 6.82
CA TYR A 8 -16.65 -6.23 5.90
C TYR A 8 -15.62 -5.20 6.35
N ILE A 9 -14.67 -4.91 5.47
CA ILE A 9 -13.51 -4.05 5.73
C ILE A 9 -13.57 -2.85 4.79
N TRP A 10 -13.35 -1.64 5.31
CA TRP A 10 -13.39 -0.41 4.52
C TRP A 10 -12.45 0.66 5.09
N LEU A 11 -12.26 1.73 4.30
CA LEU A 11 -11.51 2.92 4.70
C LEU A 11 -12.45 4.01 5.18
N ASP A 12 -12.11 4.63 6.31
CA ASP A 12 -12.86 5.74 6.89
C ASP A 12 -12.57 7.10 6.20
N GLY A 13 -13.09 8.18 6.75
CA GLY A 13 -12.98 9.53 6.20
C GLY A 13 -11.92 10.41 6.88
N TYR A 14 -11.10 9.87 7.78
CA TYR A 14 -10.09 10.67 8.46
C TYR A 14 -9.06 11.22 7.47
N THR A 15 -8.59 12.43 7.75
CA THR A 15 -7.56 13.12 6.98
C THR A 15 -6.43 13.58 7.91
N PRO A 16 -5.17 13.63 7.42
CA PRO A 16 -4.73 13.34 6.06
C PRO A 16 -4.61 11.84 5.72
N VAL A 17 -4.76 10.93 6.69
CA VAL A 17 -4.61 9.48 6.50
C VAL A 17 -5.91 8.75 6.87
N GLN A 18 -6.41 7.92 5.96
CA GLN A 18 -7.55 7.04 6.22
C GLN A 18 -7.12 5.85 7.08
N SER A 19 -7.99 5.45 8.00
CA SER A 19 -7.81 4.22 8.80
C SER A 19 -8.73 3.11 8.29
N LEU A 20 -8.33 1.87 8.58
CA LEU A 20 -9.11 0.68 8.30
C LEU A 20 -10.17 0.46 9.40
N ARG A 21 -11.36 0.05 8.98
CA ARG A 21 -12.47 -0.35 9.86
C ARG A 21 -12.97 -1.72 9.45
N GLY A 22 -13.53 -2.48 10.39
CA GLY A 22 -14.04 -3.82 10.17
C GLY A 22 -15.29 -4.12 11.00
N LYS A 23 -16.23 -4.90 10.45
CA LYS A 23 -17.32 -5.51 11.22
C LYS A 23 -17.85 -6.79 10.57
N THR A 24 -18.34 -7.71 11.40
CA THR A 24 -18.81 -9.03 10.92
C THR A 24 -20.31 -9.11 10.65
N GLN A 25 -20.71 -9.52 9.45
CA GLN A 25 -22.06 -10.02 9.14
C GLN A 25 -22.09 -11.55 9.16
N ILE A 26 -23.18 -12.15 9.63
CA ILE A 26 -23.41 -13.59 9.46
C ILE A 26 -24.38 -13.82 8.31
N LYS A 27 -24.00 -14.70 7.38
CA LYS A 27 -24.82 -15.14 6.25
C LYS A 27 -24.68 -16.63 6.00
N GLU A 28 -25.68 -17.22 5.38
CA GLU A 28 -25.73 -18.64 5.07
C GLU A 28 -25.48 -18.85 3.57
N PHE A 29 -24.56 -19.76 3.25
CA PHE A 29 -24.21 -20.14 1.88
C PHE A 29 -24.00 -21.65 1.79
N ASP A 30 -24.21 -22.25 0.62
CA ASP A 30 -23.94 -23.69 0.41
C ASP A 30 -22.45 -24.01 0.29
N ALA A 31 -21.65 -23.04 -0.17
CA ALA A 31 -20.20 -23.10 -0.28
C ALA A 31 -19.58 -21.73 0.08
N PHE A 32 -18.27 -21.59 -0.07
CA PHE A 32 -17.61 -20.29 0.10
C PHE A 32 -18.24 -19.24 -0.84
N PRO A 33 -18.67 -18.08 -0.34
CA PRO A 33 -19.43 -17.12 -1.12
C PRO A 33 -18.59 -16.45 -2.22
N THR A 34 -19.17 -16.26 -3.40
CA THR A 34 -18.59 -15.41 -4.44
C THR A 34 -18.92 -13.94 -4.19
N LEU A 35 -18.16 -13.03 -4.82
CA LEU A 35 -18.34 -11.58 -4.64
C LEU A 35 -19.77 -11.11 -4.96
N GLU A 36 -20.38 -11.68 -6.00
CA GLU A 36 -21.72 -11.32 -6.49
C GLU A 36 -22.84 -11.74 -5.53
N GLN A 37 -22.58 -12.70 -4.66
CA GLN A 37 -23.53 -13.17 -3.65
C GLN A 37 -23.51 -12.30 -2.39
N LEU A 38 -22.48 -11.46 -2.22
CA LEU A 38 -22.31 -10.64 -1.03
C LEU A 38 -23.25 -9.42 -1.08
N PRO A 39 -24.10 -9.21 -0.06
CA PRO A 39 -24.99 -8.06 -0.04
C PRO A 39 -24.24 -6.76 0.22
N LEU A 40 -24.81 -5.64 -0.24
CA LEU A 40 -24.47 -4.33 0.30
C LEU A 40 -24.77 -4.29 1.81
N TRP A 41 -24.04 -3.47 2.55
CA TRP A 41 -24.31 -3.27 3.97
C TRP A 41 -24.14 -1.81 4.37
N GLY A 42 -24.90 -1.34 5.35
CA GLY A 42 -24.80 0.04 5.84
C GLY A 42 -23.87 0.15 7.05
N PHE A 43 -23.32 1.33 7.32
CA PHE A 43 -22.67 1.70 8.57
C PHE A 43 -22.94 3.16 8.92
N ASP A 44 -22.74 3.51 10.19
CA ASP A 44 -22.84 4.88 10.67
C ASP A 44 -21.56 5.66 10.34
N GLY A 45 -21.63 6.51 9.32
CA GLY A 45 -20.53 7.34 8.84
C GLY A 45 -20.17 8.50 9.77
N SER A 46 -21.02 8.85 10.75
CA SER A 46 -20.70 9.91 11.72
C SER A 46 -19.62 9.51 12.70
N SER A 47 -19.45 8.20 12.91
CA SER A 47 -18.40 7.63 13.75
C SER A 47 -17.06 7.43 13.02
N THR A 48 -16.97 7.85 11.75
CA THR A 48 -15.83 7.57 10.88
C THR A 48 -15.45 8.74 9.97
N GLU A 49 -15.86 9.97 10.31
CA GLU A 49 -15.61 11.20 9.51
C GLU A 49 -16.15 11.12 8.06
N GLN A 50 -17.25 10.40 7.86
CA GLN A 50 -17.85 10.20 6.53
C GLN A 50 -19.24 10.81 6.40
N ALA A 51 -19.88 11.21 7.49
CA ALA A 51 -21.16 11.89 7.42
C ALA A 51 -21.47 12.72 8.67
N GLU A 52 -22.37 13.69 8.56
CA GLU A 52 -22.90 14.41 9.73
C GLU A 52 -23.95 13.55 10.46
N GLY A 53 -24.04 13.67 11.80
CA GLY A 53 -24.89 12.81 12.63
C GLY A 53 -26.40 12.83 12.32
N ARG A 54 -26.91 13.81 11.57
CA ARG A 54 -28.34 13.90 11.18
C ARG A 54 -28.68 13.20 9.85
N SER A 55 -27.67 12.72 9.12
CA SER A 55 -27.80 11.99 7.85
C SER A 55 -26.56 11.12 7.66
N SER A 56 -26.37 10.14 8.55
CA SER A 56 -25.07 9.49 8.74
C SER A 56 -24.87 8.18 7.97
N ASP A 57 -25.90 7.64 7.32
CA ASP A 57 -25.80 6.34 6.66
C ASP A 57 -24.80 6.37 5.50
N CYS A 58 -23.86 5.43 5.51
CA CYS A 58 -22.97 5.14 4.38
C CYS A 58 -23.13 3.67 3.97
N VAL A 59 -22.90 3.37 2.70
CA VAL A 59 -23.06 2.01 2.15
C VAL A 59 -21.71 1.40 1.83
N LEU A 60 -21.49 0.17 2.29
CA LEU A 60 -20.40 -0.71 1.92
C LEU A 60 -20.80 -1.54 0.72
N LYS A 61 -20.04 -1.40 -0.36
CA LYS A 61 -20.16 -2.22 -1.55
C LYS A 61 -18.97 -3.18 -1.62
N PRO A 62 -19.19 -4.50 -1.55
CA PRO A 62 -18.14 -5.48 -1.74
C PRO A 62 -17.41 -5.30 -3.08
N VAL A 63 -16.08 -5.32 -3.04
CA VAL A 63 -15.23 -5.20 -4.24
C VAL A 63 -14.20 -6.32 -4.38
N ALA A 64 -13.87 -7.02 -3.29
CA ALA A 64 -13.06 -8.23 -3.31
C ALA A 64 -13.41 -9.14 -2.13
N VAL A 65 -13.19 -10.44 -2.30
CA VAL A 65 -13.51 -11.47 -1.31
C VAL A 65 -12.30 -12.39 -1.12
N PHE A 66 -11.94 -12.67 0.13
CA PHE A 66 -10.79 -13.51 0.50
C PHE A 66 -11.19 -14.47 1.64
N PRO A 67 -10.64 -15.68 1.71
CA PRO A 67 -10.81 -16.52 2.89
C PRO A 67 -10.10 -15.90 4.11
N ASP A 68 -10.73 -16.00 5.30
CA ASP A 68 -10.09 -15.65 6.58
C ASP A 68 -9.62 -16.95 7.26
N SER A 69 -8.32 -17.23 7.19
CA SER A 69 -7.72 -18.43 7.80
C SER A 69 -7.78 -18.43 9.34
N GLU A 70 -7.89 -17.25 9.96
CA GLU A 70 -7.87 -17.09 11.41
C GLU A 70 -9.26 -17.31 12.04
N ARG A 71 -10.31 -17.50 11.23
CA ARG A 71 -11.68 -17.75 11.71
C ARG A 71 -12.29 -18.96 11.01
N LYS A 72 -12.88 -19.86 11.79
CA LYS A 72 -13.75 -20.92 11.24
C LYS A 72 -14.89 -20.30 10.42
N ASN A 73 -14.99 -20.72 9.16
CA ASN A 73 -15.91 -20.20 8.14
C ASN A 73 -15.82 -18.67 7.98
N GLY A 74 -14.62 -18.11 8.12
CA GLY A 74 -14.39 -16.68 7.97
C GLY A 74 -14.17 -16.28 6.51
N VAL A 75 -14.65 -15.09 6.18
CA VAL A 75 -14.53 -14.46 4.86
C VAL A 75 -14.17 -13.00 5.10
N LEU A 76 -13.10 -12.52 4.48
CA LEU A 76 -12.76 -11.11 4.44
C LEU A 76 -13.41 -10.48 3.21
N VAL A 77 -14.02 -9.32 3.37
CA VAL A 77 -14.75 -8.62 2.31
C VAL A 77 -14.23 -7.19 2.23
N MET A 78 -13.32 -6.94 1.29
CA MET A 78 -12.88 -5.58 1.00
C MET A 78 -14.05 -4.83 0.36
N CYS A 79 -14.36 -3.65 0.88
CA CYS A 79 -15.48 -2.83 0.45
C CYS A 79 -15.03 -1.44 0.02
N GLU A 80 -15.71 -0.91 -0.99
CA GLU A 80 -15.68 0.52 -1.28
C GLU A 80 -16.87 1.22 -0.61
N VAL A 81 -16.69 2.49 -0.27
CA VAL A 81 -17.72 3.30 0.39
C VAL A 81 -18.53 4.06 -0.65
N MET A 82 -19.85 3.95 -0.53
CA MET A 82 -20.84 4.57 -1.40
C MET A 82 -21.72 5.50 -0.57
N MET A 83 -22.31 6.49 -1.23
CA MET A 83 -23.41 7.29 -0.70
C MET A 83 -24.63 6.40 -0.37
N PRO A 84 -25.63 6.89 0.39
CA PRO A 84 -26.85 6.14 0.74
C PRO A 84 -27.60 5.51 -0.45
N ASP A 85 -27.43 6.05 -1.66
CA ASP A 85 -28.01 5.51 -2.89
C ASP A 85 -27.41 4.16 -3.34
N GLY A 86 -26.29 3.74 -2.72
CA GLY A 86 -25.55 2.52 -3.04
C GLY A 86 -24.87 2.53 -4.43
N LYS A 87 -24.85 3.67 -5.12
CA LYS A 87 -24.38 3.80 -6.51
C LYS A 87 -23.31 4.86 -6.68
N THR A 88 -23.43 5.98 -6.00
CA THR A 88 -22.49 7.10 -6.10
C THR A 88 -21.33 6.86 -5.14
N PRO A 89 -20.06 6.85 -5.62
CA PRO A 89 -18.92 6.75 -4.72
C PRO A 89 -18.92 7.87 -3.67
N HIS A 90 -18.67 7.53 -2.42
CA HIS A 90 -18.52 8.52 -1.36
C HIS A 90 -17.27 9.39 -1.61
N PRO A 91 -17.20 10.67 -1.21
CA PRO A 91 -16.00 11.49 -1.38
C PRO A 91 -14.69 10.91 -0.79
N SER A 92 -14.80 10.08 0.25
CA SER A 92 -13.65 9.35 0.83
C SER A 92 -13.23 8.11 0.02
N ASN A 93 -14.00 7.70 -0.99
CA ASN A 93 -13.72 6.51 -1.80
C ASN A 93 -12.63 6.80 -2.83
N LYS A 94 -11.37 6.59 -2.40
CA LYS A 94 -10.21 6.74 -3.28
C LYS A 94 -10.09 5.63 -4.32
N ARG A 95 -10.67 4.46 -4.09
CA ARG A 95 -10.70 3.35 -5.06
C ARG A 95 -11.40 3.74 -6.35
N ALA A 96 -12.46 4.55 -6.26
CA ALA A 96 -13.20 5.06 -7.43
C ALA A 96 -12.37 6.00 -8.33
N THR A 97 -11.22 6.51 -7.86
CA THR A 97 -10.38 7.45 -8.62
C THR A 97 -9.40 6.77 -9.58
N ILE A 98 -9.25 5.45 -9.51
CA ILE A 98 -8.28 4.70 -10.31
C ILE A 98 -8.79 4.49 -11.72
N LEU A 99 -7.93 4.77 -12.71
CA LEU A 99 -8.16 4.40 -14.10
C LEU A 99 -8.15 2.88 -14.25
N ASP A 100 -9.17 2.35 -14.92
CA ASP A 100 -9.26 0.92 -15.19
C ASP A 100 -8.30 0.53 -16.31
N ASP A 101 -7.15 -0.05 -15.94
CA ASP A 101 -6.19 -0.64 -16.86
C ASP A 101 -5.84 -2.05 -16.37
N GLU A 102 -6.48 -3.05 -16.95
CA GLU A 102 -6.23 -4.47 -16.64
C GLU A 102 -4.80 -4.90 -17.00
N GLY A 103 -4.14 -4.19 -17.92
CA GLY A 103 -2.75 -4.42 -18.32
C GLY A 103 -1.73 -3.76 -17.39
N ALA A 104 -2.15 -2.90 -16.48
CA ALA A 104 -1.30 -2.25 -15.51
C ALA A 104 -0.93 -3.21 -14.38
N TRP A 105 0.37 -3.32 -14.10
CA TRP A 105 0.90 -4.12 -13.00
C TRP A 105 1.54 -3.19 -11.98
N PHE A 106 1.29 -3.47 -10.71
CA PHE A 106 1.83 -2.70 -9.59
C PHE A 106 2.45 -3.66 -8.57
N GLY A 107 3.61 -3.29 -8.04
CA GLY A 107 4.24 -3.91 -6.88
C GLY A 107 4.50 -2.86 -5.82
N PHE A 108 3.91 -3.00 -4.65
CA PHE A 108 4.10 -2.08 -3.52
C PHE A 108 5.01 -2.71 -2.47
N GLU A 109 6.07 -2.02 -2.11
CA GLU A 109 7.04 -2.37 -1.07
C GLU A 109 6.69 -1.63 0.22
N GLN A 110 5.80 -2.19 1.04
CA GLN A 110 5.29 -1.52 2.24
C GLN A 110 6.26 -1.65 3.41
N GLU A 111 6.93 -0.55 3.76
CA GLU A 111 7.72 -0.47 4.99
C GLU A 111 6.89 -0.02 6.19
N TYR A 112 7.27 -0.46 7.39
CA TYR A 112 6.61 -0.11 8.65
C TYR A 112 7.51 -0.39 9.85
N PHE A 113 7.18 0.21 11.00
CA PHE A 113 7.79 -0.17 12.28
C PHE A 113 6.80 -0.88 13.18
N PHE A 114 7.27 -1.91 13.89
CA PHE A 114 6.58 -2.37 15.09
C PHE A 114 6.80 -1.38 16.22
N TYR A 115 5.73 -0.99 16.91
CA TYR A 115 5.77 -0.06 18.03
C TYR A 115 5.18 -0.68 19.29
N LYS A 116 5.82 -0.42 20.42
CA LYS A 116 5.32 -0.80 21.74
C LYS A 116 5.68 0.27 22.75
N ASP A 117 4.71 0.64 23.58
CA ASP A 117 4.88 1.66 24.63
C ASP A 117 5.44 2.99 24.08
N GLY A 118 4.99 3.38 22.88
CA GLY A 118 5.39 4.61 22.20
C GLY A 118 6.80 4.62 21.59
N ARG A 119 7.46 3.45 21.46
CA ARG A 119 8.80 3.33 20.88
C ARG A 119 8.88 2.17 19.88
N PRO A 120 9.84 2.21 18.92
CA PRO A 120 10.07 1.06 18.04
C PRO A 120 10.44 -0.20 18.84
N LEU A 121 9.90 -1.33 18.42
CA LEU A 121 10.14 -2.62 19.05
C LEU A 121 11.64 -2.97 19.00
N GLY A 122 12.21 -3.24 20.17
CA GLY A 122 13.63 -3.56 20.33
C GLY A 122 14.53 -2.34 20.59
N PHE A 123 13.97 -1.13 20.66
CA PHE A 123 14.65 0.02 21.25
C PHE A 123 14.67 -0.09 22.78
N PRO A 124 15.70 0.46 23.45
CA PRO A 124 15.68 0.59 24.91
C PRO A 124 14.61 1.60 25.36
N GLU A 125 14.19 1.50 26.63
CA GLU A 125 13.22 2.42 27.25
C GLU A 125 13.65 3.88 27.11
N ALA A 126 14.97 4.14 27.22
CA ALA A 126 15.58 5.44 26.98
C ALA A 126 16.77 5.33 26.03
N GLY A 127 16.93 6.32 25.16
CA GLY A 127 18.01 6.37 24.17
C GLY A 127 17.76 5.50 22.94
N TYR A 128 18.83 5.04 22.32
CA TYR A 128 18.80 4.33 21.03
C TYR A 128 19.56 2.99 21.14
N PRO A 129 19.22 2.00 20.30
CA PRO A 129 20.10 0.83 20.13
C PRO A 129 21.41 1.24 19.41
N ALA A 130 22.28 0.28 19.13
CA ALA A 130 23.48 0.52 18.34
C ALA A 130 23.13 1.15 16.97
N PRO A 131 24.03 1.91 16.31
CA PRO A 131 23.73 2.52 15.02
C PRO A 131 23.25 1.53 13.95
N GLN A 132 22.56 2.04 12.93
CA GLN A 132 22.11 1.25 11.77
C GLN A 132 23.27 0.55 11.06
N GLY A 133 22.99 -0.62 10.48
CA GLY A 133 24.00 -1.45 9.83
C GLY A 133 23.72 -2.95 9.98
N PRO A 134 23.70 -3.51 11.21
CA PRO A 134 23.50 -4.95 11.42
C PRO A 134 22.03 -5.40 11.29
N TYR A 135 21.07 -4.48 11.14
CA TYR A 135 19.64 -4.78 11.19
C TYR A 135 19.07 -5.21 9.84
N TYR A 136 19.46 -4.56 8.73
CA TYR A 136 18.98 -4.87 7.39
C TYR A 136 19.23 -6.34 7.04
N THR A 137 18.19 -7.08 6.70
CA THR A 137 18.25 -8.54 6.46
C THR A 137 18.94 -9.35 7.57
N GLY A 138 18.98 -8.79 8.79
CA GLY A 138 19.73 -9.33 9.91
C GLY A 138 19.13 -10.62 10.47
N VAL A 139 20.00 -11.43 11.09
CA VAL A 139 19.62 -12.66 11.82
C VAL A 139 20.20 -12.59 13.23
N GLY A 140 19.50 -13.18 14.20
CA GLY A 140 19.92 -13.26 15.59
C GLY A 140 19.20 -12.26 16.51
N TYR A 141 19.08 -12.62 17.78
CA TYR A 141 18.31 -11.88 18.78
C TYR A 141 18.72 -10.41 18.89
N SER A 142 20.02 -10.10 18.87
CA SER A 142 20.52 -8.73 18.99
C SER A 142 20.04 -7.80 17.87
N ASN A 143 19.86 -8.34 16.66
CA ASN A 143 19.50 -7.57 15.47
C ASN A 143 17.98 -7.50 15.30
N VAL A 144 17.28 -8.62 15.56
CA VAL A 144 15.87 -8.80 15.18
C VAL A 144 14.92 -8.76 16.38
N GLY A 145 15.38 -9.13 17.57
CA GLY A 145 14.53 -9.38 18.74
C GLY A 145 13.88 -10.76 18.72
N SER A 146 13.08 -11.05 19.75
CA SER A 146 12.46 -12.37 19.97
C SER A 146 11.10 -12.55 19.29
N VAL A 147 10.36 -11.46 19.02
CA VAL A 147 8.95 -11.53 18.58
C VAL A 147 8.69 -10.96 17.18
N ALA A 148 9.49 -9.99 16.72
CA ALA A 148 9.21 -9.28 15.47
C ALA A 148 9.09 -10.23 14.27
N ARG A 149 10.08 -11.12 14.10
CA ARG A 149 10.06 -12.11 13.01
C ARG A 149 8.90 -13.10 13.12
N GLU A 150 8.50 -13.49 14.33
CA GLU A 150 7.34 -14.37 14.52
C GLU A 150 6.07 -13.73 13.96
N ILE A 151 5.87 -12.43 14.21
CA ILE A 151 4.71 -11.69 13.70
C ILE A 151 4.77 -11.58 12.18
N VAL A 152 5.94 -11.23 11.63
CA VAL A 152 6.15 -11.06 10.19
C VAL A 152 5.87 -12.37 9.42
N GLU A 153 6.41 -13.49 9.88
CA GLU A 153 6.19 -14.80 9.24
C GLU A 153 4.71 -15.22 9.34
N LYS A 154 4.06 -14.99 10.49
CA LYS A 154 2.63 -15.25 10.65
C LYS A 154 1.77 -14.37 9.74
N HIS A 155 2.14 -13.10 9.56
CA HIS A 155 1.45 -12.19 8.65
C HIS A 155 1.58 -12.67 7.19
N LEU A 156 2.78 -13.09 6.79
CA LEU A 156 3.01 -13.71 5.49
C LEU A 156 2.11 -14.93 5.29
N ASP A 157 2.08 -15.87 6.24
CA ASP A 157 1.23 -17.07 6.16
C ASP A 157 -0.25 -16.74 6.04
N ILE A 158 -0.73 -15.75 6.80
CA ILE A 158 -2.13 -15.31 6.75
C ILE A 158 -2.45 -14.66 5.39
N CYS A 159 -1.55 -13.84 4.84
CA CYS A 159 -1.73 -13.24 3.52
C CYS A 159 -1.74 -14.30 2.41
N LEU A 160 -0.82 -15.27 2.45
CA LEU A 160 -0.78 -16.38 1.51
C LEU A 160 -2.05 -17.24 1.59
N ALA A 161 -2.53 -17.53 2.81
CA ALA A 161 -3.77 -18.26 3.01
C ALA A 161 -5.01 -17.49 2.50
N ALA A 162 -4.99 -16.15 2.57
CA ALA A 162 -6.00 -15.27 1.98
C ALA A 162 -5.92 -15.19 0.44
N GLY A 163 -4.84 -15.67 -0.17
CA GLY A 163 -4.59 -15.56 -1.62
C GLY A 163 -4.14 -14.17 -2.07
N ILE A 164 -3.65 -13.35 -1.14
CA ILE A 164 -2.95 -12.10 -1.46
C ILE A 164 -1.64 -12.47 -2.16
N ASN A 165 -1.31 -11.82 -3.28
CA ASN A 165 -0.09 -12.12 -4.00
C ASN A 165 1.11 -11.39 -3.36
N HIS A 166 1.55 -11.98 -2.26
CA HIS A 166 2.64 -11.55 -1.42
C HIS A 166 3.97 -12.10 -1.98
N GLU A 167 4.87 -11.22 -2.39
CA GLU A 167 6.09 -11.60 -3.13
C GLU A 167 7.30 -11.81 -2.20
N GLY A 168 7.31 -11.17 -1.02
CA GLY A 168 8.41 -11.33 -0.07
C GLY A 168 8.29 -10.45 1.18
N ILE A 169 9.24 -10.66 2.09
CA ILE A 169 9.42 -9.89 3.33
C ILE A 169 10.93 -9.64 3.54
N ASN A 170 11.26 -8.56 4.24
CA ASN A 170 12.62 -8.36 4.76
C ASN A 170 12.63 -7.51 6.03
N ALA A 171 13.64 -7.72 6.88
CA ALA A 171 13.97 -6.78 7.94
C ALA A 171 14.65 -5.56 7.31
N GLU A 172 14.22 -4.37 7.72
CA GLU A 172 14.70 -3.11 7.16
C GLU A 172 15.92 -2.55 7.89
N VAL A 173 16.44 -1.42 7.40
CA VAL A 173 17.68 -0.81 7.88
C VAL A 173 17.64 -0.40 9.35
N ALA A 174 16.49 0.03 9.87
CA ALA A 174 16.34 0.40 11.27
C ALA A 174 15.85 -0.79 12.12
N LYS A 175 16.30 -0.84 13.38
CA LYS A 175 15.85 -1.89 14.32
C LYS A 175 14.33 -1.77 14.56
N GLY A 176 13.62 -2.87 14.36
CA GLY A 176 12.16 -2.90 14.50
C GLY A 176 11.39 -2.46 13.24
N GLN A 177 12.09 -2.04 12.18
CA GLN A 177 11.51 -1.76 10.86
C GLN A 177 11.49 -3.03 10.00
N TRP A 178 10.43 -3.18 9.22
CA TRP A 178 10.23 -4.31 8.33
C TRP A 178 9.54 -3.86 7.06
N GLU A 179 9.59 -4.72 6.04
CA GLU A 179 8.92 -4.53 4.77
C GLU A 179 8.17 -5.81 4.36
N PHE A 180 7.04 -5.63 3.69
CA PHE A 180 6.40 -6.67 2.90
C PHE A 180 6.08 -6.17 1.49
N GLN A 181 6.13 -7.07 0.50
CA GLN A 181 5.87 -6.72 -0.90
C GLN A 181 4.61 -7.40 -1.43
N VAL A 182 3.71 -6.62 -2.04
CA VAL A 182 2.48 -7.12 -2.68
C VAL A 182 2.47 -6.73 -4.15
N PHE A 183 2.27 -7.71 -5.04
CA PHE A 183 2.17 -7.48 -6.47
C PHE A 183 0.77 -7.81 -6.99
N GLY A 184 0.19 -6.91 -7.77
CA GLY A 184 -1.11 -7.12 -8.42
C GLY A 184 -1.07 -6.87 -9.92
N LYS A 185 -1.72 -7.76 -10.67
CA LYS A 185 -2.14 -7.52 -12.06
C LYS A 185 -3.48 -6.80 -12.01
N GLY A 186 -3.49 -5.53 -12.40
CA GLY A 186 -4.59 -4.59 -12.23
C GLY A 186 -4.36 -3.67 -11.03
N SER A 187 -4.50 -2.37 -11.24
CA SER A 187 -4.27 -1.30 -10.26
C SER A 187 -5.20 -1.39 -9.04
N LYS A 188 -6.51 -1.60 -9.26
CA LYS A 188 -7.49 -1.79 -8.17
C LYS A 188 -7.14 -3.01 -7.32
N ARG A 189 -6.83 -4.14 -7.96
CA ARG A 189 -6.47 -5.39 -7.29
C ARG A 189 -5.22 -5.22 -6.43
N ALA A 190 -4.14 -4.66 -6.99
CA ALA A 190 -2.91 -4.43 -6.24
C ALA A 190 -3.15 -3.59 -4.98
N ALA A 191 -3.93 -2.51 -5.10
CA ALA A 191 -4.24 -1.65 -3.96
C ALA A 191 -5.24 -2.28 -2.96
N ASP A 192 -6.24 -3.04 -3.44
CA ASP A 192 -7.15 -3.83 -2.59
C ASP A 192 -6.34 -4.80 -1.72
N GLU A 193 -5.39 -5.52 -2.32
CA GLU A 193 -4.53 -6.49 -1.64
C GLU A 193 -3.57 -5.85 -0.62
N VAL A 194 -3.00 -4.66 -0.91
CA VAL A 194 -2.17 -3.92 0.07
C VAL A 194 -3.01 -3.51 1.28
N TRP A 195 -4.23 -2.98 1.08
CA TRP A 195 -5.10 -2.62 2.20
C TRP A 195 -5.51 -3.82 3.04
N MET A 196 -5.79 -4.96 2.39
CA MET A 196 -6.06 -6.21 3.08
C MET A 196 -4.85 -6.71 3.86
N ALA A 197 -3.64 -6.63 3.30
CA ALA A 197 -2.41 -6.98 4.01
C ALA A 197 -2.19 -6.07 5.23
N ARG A 198 -2.43 -4.76 5.12
CA ARG A 198 -2.38 -3.82 6.25
C ARG A 198 -3.39 -4.18 7.34
N TYR A 199 -4.64 -4.50 6.97
CA TYR A 199 -5.68 -4.91 7.93
C TYR A 199 -5.28 -6.18 8.68
N LEU A 200 -4.78 -7.18 7.96
CA LEU A 200 -4.33 -8.44 8.56
C LEU A 200 -3.14 -8.25 9.49
N MET A 201 -2.20 -7.35 9.16
CA MET A 201 -1.09 -6.99 10.05
C MET A 201 -1.60 -6.36 11.35
N LEU A 202 -2.45 -5.34 11.25
CA LEU A 202 -3.02 -4.65 12.41
C LEU A 202 -3.77 -5.63 13.32
N ARG A 203 -4.68 -6.42 12.73
CA ARG A 203 -5.47 -7.43 13.46
C ARG A 203 -4.58 -8.51 14.08
N LEU A 204 -3.50 -8.92 13.41
CA LEU A 204 -2.55 -9.87 13.96
C LEU A 204 -1.82 -9.30 15.19
N CYS A 205 -1.41 -8.03 15.13
CA CYS A 205 -0.63 -7.39 16.19
C CYS A 205 -1.43 -7.14 17.48
N GLU A 206 -2.76 -7.04 17.39
CA GLU A 206 -3.66 -6.94 18.56
C GLU A 206 -3.35 -8.00 19.63
N LYS A 207 -3.11 -9.26 19.24
CA LYS A 207 -2.83 -10.35 20.20
C LYS A 207 -1.48 -10.25 20.89
N TYR A 208 -0.57 -9.43 20.35
CA TYR A 208 0.75 -9.19 20.91
C TYR A 208 0.83 -7.90 21.72
N GLY A 209 -0.20 -7.04 21.67
CA GLY A 209 -0.16 -5.70 22.26
C GLY A 209 0.98 -4.86 21.65
N ILE A 210 1.12 -4.95 20.32
CA ILE A 210 2.08 -4.22 19.52
C ILE A 210 1.29 -3.44 18.48
N ASP A 211 1.68 -2.20 18.24
CA ASP A 211 1.11 -1.35 17.20
C ASP A 211 1.99 -1.38 15.94
N ILE A 212 1.41 -0.94 14.82
CA ILE A 212 2.17 -0.63 13.62
C ILE A 212 2.23 0.88 13.45
N GLU A 213 3.45 1.40 13.37
CA GLU A 213 3.72 2.78 13.01
C GLU A 213 3.97 2.87 11.51
N TRP A 214 3.05 3.56 10.83
CA TRP A 214 3.11 3.78 9.39
C TRP A 214 3.78 5.10 9.04
N HIS A 215 3.98 6.03 9.99
CA HIS A 215 4.52 7.35 9.70
C HIS A 215 5.88 7.29 9.00
N CYS A 216 6.07 8.13 7.99
CA CYS A 216 7.19 8.05 7.06
C CYS A 216 8.56 8.40 7.66
N LYS A 217 8.57 9.06 8.83
CA LYS A 217 9.77 9.41 9.59
C LYS A 217 9.46 9.38 11.09
N PRO A 218 9.24 8.20 11.68
CA PRO A 218 8.61 8.09 13.00
C PRO A 218 9.56 8.45 14.15
N LEU A 219 10.86 8.55 13.87
CA LEU A 219 11.90 9.00 14.81
C LEU A 219 12.33 10.45 14.59
N GLY A 220 11.58 11.24 13.81
CA GLY A 220 11.86 12.66 13.57
C GLY A 220 13.19 12.93 12.85
N ASP A 221 13.78 14.11 13.06
CA ASP A 221 15.07 14.50 12.46
C ASP A 221 16.25 13.80 13.16
N THR A 222 16.36 12.50 12.91
CA THR A 222 17.44 11.63 13.37
C THR A 222 18.06 10.88 12.20
N ASP A 223 19.23 10.28 12.45
CA ASP A 223 19.99 9.49 11.47
C ASP A 223 19.37 8.10 11.17
N TRP A 224 18.19 7.82 11.72
CA TRP A 224 17.43 6.59 11.47
C TRP A 224 16.65 6.67 10.16
N ASN A 225 16.55 5.57 9.43
CA ASN A 225 15.81 5.52 8.18
C ASN A 225 14.33 5.89 8.37
N GLY A 226 13.74 6.49 7.33
CA GLY A 226 12.30 6.65 7.25
C GLY A 226 11.64 5.40 6.68
N SER A 227 10.32 5.43 6.55
CA SER A 227 9.51 4.35 5.97
C SER A 227 8.88 4.76 4.63
N GLY A 228 9.15 3.97 3.60
CA GLY A 228 8.64 4.11 2.24
C GLY A 228 7.42 3.23 1.93
N MET A 229 6.83 3.48 0.76
CA MET A 229 6.04 2.49 0.05
C MET A 229 6.43 2.50 -1.43
N HIS A 230 7.62 1.99 -1.77
CA HIS A 230 8.07 2.07 -3.16
C HIS A 230 7.03 1.41 -4.08
N CYS A 231 6.79 2.06 -5.22
CA CYS A 231 5.76 1.67 -6.17
C CYS A 231 6.43 1.25 -7.47
N ASN A 232 6.56 -0.06 -7.66
CA ASN A 232 6.95 -0.67 -8.92
C ASN A 232 5.75 -0.67 -9.87
N PHE A 233 5.91 -0.19 -11.10
CA PHE A 233 4.79 -0.11 -12.05
C PHE A 233 5.21 -0.44 -13.49
N SER A 234 4.26 -1.01 -14.24
CA SER A 234 4.36 -1.17 -15.69
C SER A 234 2.99 -1.31 -16.34
N THR A 235 2.86 -0.89 -17.60
CA THR A 235 1.72 -1.24 -18.46
C THR A 235 2.13 -2.28 -19.49
N THR A 236 1.16 -2.88 -20.18
CA THR A 236 1.45 -3.76 -21.33
C THR A 236 2.34 -3.07 -22.35
N TYR A 237 2.10 -1.78 -22.63
CA TYR A 237 2.94 -1.01 -23.55
C TYR A 237 4.39 -0.93 -23.06
N MET A 238 4.62 -0.62 -21.79
CA MET A 238 5.97 -0.57 -21.21
C MET A 238 6.70 -1.91 -21.27
N ARG A 239 5.99 -3.03 -21.13
CA ARG A 239 6.60 -4.37 -21.12
C ARG A 239 6.86 -4.91 -22.52
N GLU A 240 5.98 -4.66 -23.48
CA GLU A 240 6.03 -5.28 -24.81
C GLU A 240 6.62 -4.36 -25.88
N VAL A 241 6.27 -3.07 -25.85
CA VAL A 241 6.68 -2.07 -26.85
C VAL A 241 7.83 -1.21 -26.31
N GLY A 242 7.60 -0.47 -25.23
CA GLY A 242 8.56 0.40 -24.55
C GLY A 242 9.38 1.27 -25.51
N GLY A 243 10.69 1.32 -25.29
CA GLY A 243 11.63 2.08 -26.11
C GLY A 243 12.15 3.33 -25.41
N LYS A 244 13.34 3.76 -25.81
CA LYS A 244 14.04 4.87 -25.14
C LYS A 244 13.27 6.17 -25.28
N GLU A 245 12.70 6.45 -26.44
CA GLU A 245 11.92 7.65 -26.73
C GLU A 245 10.66 7.72 -25.85
N TYR A 246 9.96 6.58 -25.71
CA TYR A 246 8.80 6.50 -24.82
C TYR A 246 9.21 6.70 -23.35
N PHE A 247 10.31 6.06 -22.92
CA PHE A 247 10.83 6.22 -21.57
C PHE A 247 11.20 7.68 -21.25
N GLU A 248 11.91 8.36 -22.15
CA GLU A 248 12.29 9.78 -21.97
C GLU A 248 11.05 10.68 -21.91
N ALA A 249 10.04 10.45 -22.76
CA ALA A 249 8.77 11.17 -22.71
C ALA A 249 8.02 10.90 -21.39
N LEU A 250 8.04 9.66 -20.91
CA LEU A 250 7.42 9.29 -19.63
C LEU A 250 8.12 10.00 -18.46
N MET A 251 9.45 10.04 -18.42
CA MET A 251 10.18 10.76 -17.37
C MET A 251 9.90 12.27 -17.40
N ALA A 252 9.74 12.87 -18.58
CA ALA A 252 9.35 14.27 -18.71
C ALA A 252 7.94 14.53 -18.15
N GLU A 253 6.97 13.63 -18.37
CA GLU A 253 5.65 13.76 -17.75
C GLU A 253 5.70 13.53 -16.22
N PHE A 254 6.54 12.63 -15.72
CA PHE A 254 6.74 12.47 -14.27
C PHE A 254 7.38 13.69 -13.60
N GLU A 255 8.30 14.37 -14.29
CA GLU A 255 8.88 15.64 -13.84
C GLU A 255 7.83 16.75 -13.80
N LYS A 256 7.07 16.91 -14.88
CA LYS A 256 6.00 17.90 -15.01
C LYS A 256 4.90 17.73 -13.95
N ASN A 257 4.56 16.49 -13.61
CA ASN A 257 3.52 16.17 -12.63
C ASN A 257 4.07 15.96 -11.21
N LEU A 258 5.32 16.36 -10.92
CA LEU A 258 5.99 16.12 -9.62
C LEU A 258 5.11 16.47 -8.42
N HIS A 259 4.51 17.66 -8.41
CA HIS A 259 3.70 18.10 -7.27
C HIS A 259 2.38 17.33 -7.14
N ASP A 260 1.77 16.94 -8.25
CA ASP A 260 0.55 16.11 -8.23
C ASP A 260 0.83 14.74 -7.61
N HIS A 261 1.99 14.14 -7.91
CA HIS A 261 2.47 12.94 -7.24
C HIS A 261 2.73 13.17 -5.75
N ILE A 262 3.54 14.17 -5.39
CA ILE A 262 3.90 14.44 -3.99
C ILE A 262 2.65 14.69 -3.12
N ASN A 263 1.63 15.37 -3.66
CA ASN A 263 0.38 15.64 -2.95
C ASN A 263 -0.41 14.39 -2.54
N VAL A 264 -0.23 13.26 -3.24
CA VAL A 264 -0.93 11.99 -2.95
C VAL A 264 -0.01 10.90 -2.42
N TYR A 265 1.29 11.18 -2.28
CA TYR A 265 2.32 10.21 -1.88
C TYR A 265 2.48 10.08 -0.36
N GLY A 266 1.45 10.50 0.38
CA GLY A 266 1.33 10.44 1.83
C GLY A 266 1.79 11.74 2.52
N PRO A 267 1.26 12.02 3.73
CA PRO A 267 1.56 13.24 4.48
C PRO A 267 3.00 13.25 4.96
N ASP A 268 3.50 14.44 5.31
CA ASP A 268 4.80 14.65 5.96
C ASP A 268 6.02 14.09 5.20
N ASN A 269 5.84 13.73 3.94
CA ASN A 269 6.87 13.09 3.14
C ASN A 269 8.11 13.98 2.92
N HIS A 270 7.99 15.30 3.11
CA HIS A 270 9.12 16.24 3.13
C HIS A 270 10.12 15.97 4.27
N LEU A 271 9.69 15.28 5.34
CA LEU A 271 10.56 14.83 6.44
C LEU A 271 11.38 13.59 6.06
N ARG A 272 10.89 12.78 5.12
CA ARG A 272 11.56 11.57 4.62
C ARG A 272 12.43 11.88 3.40
N LEU A 273 11.83 12.50 2.38
CA LEU A 273 12.43 12.83 1.09
C LEU A 273 13.31 14.08 1.19
N THR A 274 14.49 13.90 1.79
CA THR A 274 15.43 14.99 2.10
C THR A 274 16.66 15.01 1.20
N GLY A 275 16.87 13.99 0.36
CA GLY A 275 18.13 13.77 -0.35
C GLY A 275 19.13 12.90 0.42
N LYS A 276 18.82 12.56 1.68
CA LYS A 276 19.61 11.64 2.54
C LYS A 276 18.93 10.27 2.60
N HIS A 277 19.65 9.26 3.10
CA HIS A 277 19.11 7.91 3.37
C HIS A 277 18.37 7.28 2.19
N GLU A 278 19.02 7.23 1.02
CA GLU A 278 18.47 6.61 -0.20
C GLU A 278 17.16 7.22 -0.71
N THR A 279 17.02 8.55 -0.61
CA THR A 279 15.89 9.29 -1.16
C THR A 279 16.33 10.50 -1.98
N ALA A 280 15.52 10.90 -2.95
CA ALA A 280 15.61 12.21 -3.60
C ALA A 280 14.93 13.28 -2.72
N PRO A 281 15.31 14.58 -2.83
CA PRO A 281 14.57 15.65 -2.18
C PRO A 281 13.16 15.79 -2.78
N TRP A 282 12.13 15.98 -1.95
CA TRP A 282 10.72 15.98 -2.37
C TRP A 282 10.37 17.00 -3.47
N ASN A 283 11.13 18.08 -3.58
CA ASN A 283 10.88 19.20 -4.48
C ASN A 283 11.70 19.17 -5.78
N LYS A 284 12.41 18.07 -6.07
CA LYS A 284 13.10 17.88 -7.34
C LYS A 284 12.87 16.47 -7.86
N PHE A 285 12.53 16.37 -9.13
CA PHE A 285 12.43 15.09 -9.80
C PHE A 285 13.81 14.65 -10.33
N SER A 286 14.08 13.35 -10.27
CA SER A 286 15.28 12.74 -10.84
C SER A 286 15.01 11.27 -11.17
N TYR A 287 15.71 10.74 -12.15
CA TYR A 287 15.73 9.30 -12.42
C TYR A 287 17.16 8.85 -12.71
N GLY A 288 17.46 7.57 -12.42
CA GLY A 288 18.80 7.04 -12.65
C GLY A 288 18.83 5.52 -12.72
N VAL A 289 19.75 5.00 -13.54
CA VAL A 289 19.96 3.55 -13.67
C VAL A 289 20.64 3.04 -12.41
N ALA A 290 19.95 2.14 -11.70
CA ALA A 290 20.36 1.62 -10.39
C ALA A 290 20.67 2.69 -9.33
N ASP A 291 20.14 3.91 -9.51
CA ASP A 291 20.30 5.00 -8.55
C ASP A 291 19.20 4.95 -7.50
N ARG A 292 19.56 4.55 -6.28
CA ARG A 292 18.65 4.51 -5.13
C ARG A 292 18.36 5.90 -4.56
N GLY A 293 19.17 6.92 -4.87
CA GLY A 293 18.94 8.31 -4.47
C GLY A 293 18.05 9.09 -5.44
N ALA A 294 17.62 8.47 -6.54
CA ALA A 294 16.72 9.08 -7.51
C ALA A 294 15.25 9.01 -7.09
N SER A 295 14.39 9.86 -7.68
CA SER A 295 12.94 9.76 -7.50
C SER A 295 12.39 8.49 -8.13
N ILE A 296 12.76 8.23 -9.39
CA ILE A 296 12.47 6.98 -10.09
C ILE A 296 13.77 6.20 -10.31
N ARG A 297 13.83 5.00 -9.75
CA ARG A 297 14.92 4.07 -10.01
C ARG A 297 14.61 3.27 -11.27
N VAL A 298 15.59 3.20 -12.17
CA VAL A 298 15.53 2.41 -13.40
C VAL A 298 16.35 1.13 -13.19
N PRO A 299 15.74 -0.07 -13.18
CA PRO A 299 16.50 -1.32 -13.08
C PRO A 299 17.50 -1.49 -14.23
N HIS A 300 18.66 -2.10 -13.99
CA HIS A 300 19.62 -2.40 -15.07
C HIS A 300 19.00 -3.25 -16.19
N SER A 301 18.14 -4.20 -15.81
CA SER A 301 17.41 -5.05 -16.74
C SER A 301 16.50 -4.25 -17.67
N PHE A 302 15.93 -3.12 -17.21
CA PHE A 302 15.05 -2.28 -18.02
C PHE A 302 15.79 -1.71 -19.24
N VAL A 303 16.97 -1.14 -19.03
CA VAL A 303 17.80 -0.58 -20.12
C VAL A 303 18.32 -1.69 -21.03
N ASN A 304 18.82 -2.78 -20.45
CA ASN A 304 19.34 -3.92 -21.21
C ASN A 304 18.27 -4.62 -22.05
N ASN A 305 16.99 -4.50 -21.68
CA ASN A 305 15.85 -5.05 -22.40
C ASN A 305 15.21 -4.02 -23.37
N GLY A 306 15.98 -3.04 -23.83
CA GLY A 306 15.51 -2.03 -24.79
C GLY A 306 14.51 -1.03 -24.20
N TYR A 307 14.70 -0.64 -22.93
CA TYR A 307 13.80 0.23 -22.17
C TYR A 307 12.39 -0.38 -22.07
N LYS A 308 12.35 -1.66 -21.68
CA LYS A 308 11.11 -2.43 -21.48
C LYS A 308 11.10 -3.13 -20.13
N GLY A 309 9.94 -3.14 -19.49
CA GLY A 309 9.74 -3.78 -18.20
C GLY A 309 9.00 -2.86 -17.23
N TYR A 310 9.50 -2.77 -16.01
CA TYR A 310 8.95 -1.94 -14.93
C TYR A 310 9.94 -0.88 -14.46
N LEU A 311 9.39 0.17 -13.85
CA LEU A 311 10.11 1.23 -13.16
C LEU A 311 9.70 1.25 -11.70
N GLU A 312 10.55 1.81 -10.84
CA GLU A 312 10.31 1.90 -9.40
C GLU A 312 10.24 3.37 -8.99
N ASP A 313 9.06 3.83 -8.57
CA ASP A 313 8.90 5.15 -7.95
C ASP A 313 9.13 5.05 -6.44
N ARG A 314 10.20 5.69 -5.96
CA ARG A 314 10.65 5.61 -4.57
C ARG A 314 10.07 6.71 -3.68
N ARG A 315 9.30 7.62 -4.27
CA ARG A 315 8.73 8.78 -3.59
C ARG A 315 7.52 8.50 -2.72
N PRO A 316 6.63 7.52 -2.97
CA PRO A 316 5.52 7.27 -2.06
C PRO A 316 6.02 6.83 -0.68
N ASN A 317 5.35 7.32 0.36
CA ASN A 317 5.67 6.95 1.73
C ASN A 317 4.76 5.86 2.29
N SER A 318 5.16 5.31 3.44
CA SER A 318 4.50 4.17 4.10
C SER A 318 3.04 4.43 4.53
N GLN A 319 2.60 5.69 4.66
CA GLN A 319 1.19 6.04 4.93
C GLN A 319 0.38 6.30 3.66
N GLY A 320 1.03 6.35 2.50
CA GLY A 320 0.38 6.65 1.23
C GLY A 320 -0.80 5.72 0.95
N ASN A 321 -1.85 6.27 0.34
CA ASN A 321 -2.99 5.48 -0.12
C ASN A 321 -2.65 4.82 -1.46
N PRO A 322 -2.52 3.48 -1.52
CA PRO A 322 -2.16 2.79 -2.76
C PRO A 322 -3.15 3.05 -3.90
N TYR A 323 -4.42 3.38 -3.61
CA TYR A 323 -5.38 3.77 -4.63
C TYR A 323 -5.02 5.11 -5.30
N GLU A 324 -4.68 6.13 -4.50
CA GLU A 324 -4.34 7.46 -5.02
C GLU A 324 -2.98 7.44 -5.73
N ILE A 325 -2.02 6.69 -5.19
CA ILE A 325 -0.71 6.49 -5.83
C ILE A 325 -0.87 5.82 -7.19
N ALA A 326 -1.59 4.70 -7.28
CA ALA A 326 -1.82 4.02 -8.54
C ALA A 326 -2.60 4.89 -9.53
N SER A 327 -3.62 5.63 -9.06
CA SER A 327 -4.40 6.57 -9.89
C SER A 327 -3.50 7.62 -10.51
N GLN A 328 -2.64 8.28 -9.71
CA GLN A 328 -1.77 9.34 -10.20
C GLN A 328 -0.70 8.81 -11.16
N VAL A 329 -0.09 7.66 -10.86
CA VAL A 329 0.86 6.99 -11.77
C VAL A 329 0.20 6.68 -13.13
N LEU A 330 -1.00 6.11 -13.14
CA LEU A 330 -1.69 5.80 -14.39
C LEU A 330 -2.09 7.06 -15.17
N LYS A 331 -2.50 8.14 -14.50
CA LYS A 331 -2.79 9.42 -15.17
C LYS A 331 -1.55 9.97 -15.88
N THR A 332 -0.39 9.92 -15.22
CA THR A 332 0.87 10.38 -15.81
C THR A 332 1.32 9.48 -16.96
N ILE A 333 1.17 8.16 -16.85
CA ILE A 333 1.44 7.23 -17.96
C ILE A 333 0.53 7.50 -19.16
N ALA A 334 -0.76 7.73 -18.92
CA ALA A 334 -1.74 8.01 -19.97
C ALA A 334 -1.50 9.36 -20.69
N ALA A 335 -0.75 10.27 -20.08
CA ALA A 335 -0.37 11.54 -20.71
C ALA A 335 0.68 11.38 -21.82
N VAL A 336 1.39 10.24 -21.88
CA VAL A 336 2.36 9.96 -22.93
C VAL A 336 1.64 9.37 -24.14
N PRO A 337 1.61 10.05 -25.31
CA PRO A 337 0.94 9.53 -26.49
C PRO A 337 1.58 8.21 -26.95
N THR A 338 0.74 7.25 -27.32
CA THR A 338 1.14 6.00 -27.98
C THR A 338 0.54 5.96 -29.39
N ALA A 339 1.11 5.14 -30.28
CA ALA A 339 0.54 4.96 -31.63
C ALA A 339 -0.95 4.53 -31.59
N LYS A 340 -1.38 3.85 -30.52
CA LYS A 340 -2.75 3.41 -30.30
C LYS A 340 -3.66 4.55 -29.81
N SER A 341 -3.15 5.48 -29.01
CA SER A 341 -3.91 6.65 -28.54
C SER A 341 -3.95 7.80 -29.55
N ALA A 342 -3.06 7.81 -30.55
CA ALA A 342 -3.07 8.78 -31.65
C ALA A 342 -4.09 8.41 -32.76
N ALA A 343 -4.62 7.19 -32.74
CA ALA A 343 -5.60 6.67 -33.70
C ALA A 343 -7.03 6.56 -33.13
N ALA A 344 -7.22 6.85 -31.84
CA ALA A 344 -8.50 6.95 -31.16
C ALA A 344 -8.83 8.43 -30.92
#